data_AF-A0A417Z7A5-F1
#
_entry.id   AF-A0A417Z7A5-F1
#
_cell.length_a   1.000
_cell.length_b   1.000
_cell.length_c   1.000
_cell.angle_alpha   90.00
_cell.angle_beta   90.00
_cell.angle_gamma   90.00
#
_symmetry.space_group_name_H-M   'P 1'
#
loop_
_entity.id
_entity.type
_entity.pdbx_description
1 polymer ?
#
loop_
_entity_poly.entity_id
_entity_poly.type
_entity_poly.pdbx_seq_one_letter_code
_entity_poly.pdbx_strand_id
1 'polypeptide(L)'
;MLRERLIAMYDAQLRGDPEMYDAPTVTTIGPVLVGTFPVRRRCFVTYPPFAMAGSEVDDLIEEVIAHAVAHRCVDHIKWKLREHDPVPGLLQRLREHGFIVDETETVLAGRVEDVIGCDPGVADGYTTERAVTELALRQAERLAGQVFGDSPQRI
;
A
#
# COMPACT_ATOMS: atom_id res chain seq x y z
N MET A 1 15.04 -15.68 12.89
CA MET A 1 15.76 -16.30 11.76
C MET A 1 14.95 -16.28 10.45
N LEU A 2 13.85 -17.05 10.26
CA LEU A 2 13.06 -16.99 9.00
C LEU A 2 12.15 -15.75 8.90
N ARG A 3 11.38 -15.46 9.95
CA ARG A 3 10.45 -14.30 9.98
C ARG A 3 11.17 -12.98 9.72
N GLU A 4 12.27 -12.73 10.43
CA GLU A 4 13.08 -11.52 10.26
C GLU A 4 13.64 -11.39 8.83
N ARG A 5 14.06 -12.52 8.22
CA ARG A 5 14.53 -12.53 6.84
C ARG A 5 13.40 -12.20 5.86
N LEU A 6 12.20 -12.73 6.06
CA LEU A 6 11.03 -12.43 5.23
C LEU A 6 10.60 -10.96 5.37
N ILE A 7 10.63 -10.42 6.60
CA ILE A 7 10.39 -9.00 6.86
C ILE A 7 11.42 -8.14 6.13
N ALA A 8 12.71 -8.46 6.25
CA ALA A 8 13.75 -7.73 5.55
C ALA A 8 13.60 -7.80 4.01
N MET A 9 13.17 -8.95 3.47
CA MET A 9 12.86 -9.08 2.04
C MET A 9 11.66 -8.22 1.64
N TYR A 10 10.57 -8.26 2.42
CA TYR A 10 9.40 -7.39 2.21
C TYR A 10 9.80 -5.92 2.22
N ASP A 11 10.58 -5.50 3.23
CA ASP A 11 11.03 -4.12 3.36
C ASP A 11 11.92 -3.68 2.18
N ALA A 12 12.80 -4.56 1.70
CA ALA A 12 13.72 -4.24 0.61
C ALA A 12 13.09 -4.31 -0.79
N GLN A 13 12.04 -5.13 -0.98
CA GLN A 13 11.50 -5.42 -2.31
C GLN A 13 10.14 -4.78 -2.58
N LEU A 14 9.35 -4.48 -1.55
CA LEU A 14 7.96 -4.04 -1.72
C LEU A 14 7.67 -2.66 -1.15
N ARG A 15 8.39 -2.20 -0.11
CA ARG A 15 8.16 -0.85 0.44
C ARG A 15 8.80 0.24 -0.41
N GLY A 16 8.19 1.42 -0.42
CA GLY A 16 8.75 2.58 -1.11
C GLY A 16 8.32 2.65 -2.58
N ASP A 17 9.28 2.76 -3.48
CA ASP A 17 9.03 2.96 -4.92
C ASP A 17 8.07 1.93 -5.56
N PRO A 18 8.13 0.62 -5.23
CA PRO A 18 7.19 -0.37 -5.80
C PRO A 18 5.72 -0.06 -5.48
N GLU A 19 5.43 0.51 -4.31
CA GLU A 19 4.08 0.92 -3.90
C GLU A 19 3.64 2.26 -4.54
N MET A 20 4.55 2.93 -5.25
CA MET A 20 4.31 4.19 -5.95
C MET A 20 4.27 4.04 -7.47
N TYR A 21 4.34 2.81 -7.99
CA TYR A 21 4.46 2.54 -9.43
C TYR A 21 3.37 3.19 -10.29
N ASP A 22 2.13 3.25 -9.78
CA ASP A 22 0.98 3.85 -10.47
C ASP A 22 0.66 5.28 -10.04
N ALA A 23 1.50 5.90 -9.20
CA ALA A 23 1.31 7.26 -8.72
C ALA A 23 1.63 8.27 -9.83
N PRO A 24 0.68 9.15 -10.22
CA PRO A 24 0.93 10.20 -11.21
C PRO A 24 2.04 11.17 -10.81
N THR A 25 2.13 11.48 -9.52
CA THR A 25 3.19 12.30 -8.94
C THR A 25 3.60 11.71 -7.60
N VAL A 26 4.91 11.75 -7.33
CA VAL A 26 5.51 11.32 -6.07
C VAL A 26 6.40 12.45 -5.57
N THR A 27 6.20 12.85 -4.31
CA THR A 27 7.05 13.82 -3.62
C THR A 27 7.72 13.13 -2.44
N THR A 28 9.01 13.38 -2.24
CA THR A 28 9.72 12.92 -1.06
C THR A 28 9.67 14.01 0.01
N ILE A 29 9.22 13.65 1.21
CA ILE A 29 9.18 14.54 2.39
C ILE A 29 9.91 13.81 3.51
N GLY A 30 11.08 14.30 3.88
CA GLY A 30 11.98 13.58 4.79
C GLY A 30 12.21 12.13 4.31
N PRO A 31 11.95 11.11 5.14
CA PRO A 31 12.12 9.71 4.77
C PRO A 31 10.91 9.08 4.06
N VAL A 32 9.82 9.82 3.84
CA VAL A 32 8.58 9.26 3.26
C VAL A 32 8.37 9.68 1.82
N LEU A 33 7.69 8.81 1.07
CA LEU A 33 7.18 9.05 -0.27
C LEU A 33 5.69 9.36 -0.18
N VAL A 34 5.29 10.48 -0.77
CA VAL A 34 3.89 10.95 -0.86
C VAL A 34 3.45 10.90 -2.31
N GLY A 35 2.64 9.90 -2.65
CA GLY A 35 2.02 9.76 -3.95
C GLY A 35 0.67 10.48 -4.01
N THR A 36 0.48 11.37 -4.98
CA THR A 36 -0.80 12.07 -5.17
C THR A 36 -1.60 11.42 -6.29
N PHE A 37 -2.83 11.01 -6.00
CA PHE A 37 -3.73 10.34 -6.92
C PHE A 37 -4.99 11.17 -7.15
N PRO A 38 -5.01 12.11 -8.13
CA PRO A 38 -6.12 13.02 -8.32
C PRO A 38 -7.47 12.31 -8.59
N VAL A 39 -7.45 11.23 -9.37
CA VAL A 39 -8.66 10.45 -9.71
C VAL A 39 -9.22 9.74 -8.48
N ARG A 40 -8.35 9.24 -7.59
CA ARG A 40 -8.73 8.61 -6.32
C ARG A 40 -8.94 9.62 -5.19
N ARG A 41 -8.74 10.92 -5.48
CA ARG A 41 -8.86 12.05 -4.56
C ARG A 41 -8.06 11.89 -3.26
N ARG A 42 -6.89 11.24 -3.33
CA ARG A 42 -6.08 10.92 -2.14
C ARG A 42 -4.61 11.25 -2.31
N CYS A 43 -3.96 11.54 -1.18
CA CYS A 43 -2.53 11.29 -1.02
C CYS A 43 -2.33 9.93 -0.35
N PHE A 44 -1.30 9.21 -0.78
CA PHE A 44 -0.87 7.94 -0.22
C PHE A 44 0.56 8.08 0.26
N VAL A 45 0.83 7.65 1.50
CA VAL A 45 2.13 7.79 2.14
C VAL A 45 2.69 6.40 2.39
N THR A 46 3.89 6.16 1.88
CA THR A 46 4.69 4.97 2.19
C THR A 46 6.15 5.33 2.34
N TYR A 47 6.96 4.41 2.83
CA TYR A 47 8.34 4.65 3.18
C TYR A 47 9.12 3.35 3.32
N PRO A 48 10.42 3.33 2.95
CA PRO A 48 11.33 2.31 3.45
C PRO A 48 11.48 2.44 4.98
N PRO A 49 12.00 1.42 5.69
CA PRO A 49 12.29 1.55 7.11
C PRO A 49 13.20 2.75 7.39
N PHE A 50 12.81 3.59 8.36
CA PHE A 50 13.59 4.76 8.79
C PHE A 50 13.53 4.91 10.30
N ALA A 51 14.58 5.49 10.89
CA ALA A 51 14.62 5.79 12.31
C ALA A 51 14.38 7.30 12.53
N MET A 52 13.45 7.62 13.41
CA MET A 52 13.11 8.99 13.82
C MET A 52 12.44 8.92 15.20
N ALA A 53 12.56 9.97 16.00
CA ALA A 53 11.99 10.01 17.33
C ALA A 53 11.65 11.44 17.78
N GLY A 54 10.90 11.56 18.88
CA GLY A 54 10.57 12.86 19.46
C GLY A 54 9.64 13.69 18.57
N SER A 55 9.79 15.01 18.64
CA SER A 55 8.97 15.98 17.90
C SER A 55 9.20 15.95 16.39
N GLU A 56 10.36 15.46 15.92
CA GLU A 56 10.67 15.36 14.48
C GLU A 56 9.66 14.49 13.73
N VAL A 57 9.07 13.49 14.41
CA VAL A 57 8.00 12.65 13.84
C VAL A 57 6.71 13.46 13.65
N ASP A 58 6.40 14.36 14.58
CA ASP A 58 5.22 15.21 14.50
C ASP A 58 5.41 16.25 13.38
N ASP A 59 6.58 16.88 13.31
CA ASP A 59 6.95 17.82 12.25
C ASP A 59 6.82 17.18 10.86
N LEU A 60 7.28 15.92 10.71
CA LEU A 60 7.15 15.15 9.48
C LEU A 60 5.66 14.90 9.11
N ILE A 61 4.83 14.53 10.08
CA ILE A 61 3.39 14.29 9.83
C ILE A 61 2.71 15.60 9.41
N GLU A 62 3.02 16.71 10.07
CA GLU A 62 2.48 18.04 9.74
C GLU A 62 2.90 18.48 8.33
N GLU A 63 4.16 18.27 7.93
CA GLU A 63 4.64 18.61 6.59
C GLU A 63 3.92 17.79 5.51
N VAL A 64 3.68 16.50 5.75
CA VAL A 64 2.91 15.64 4.86
C VAL A 64 1.45 16.09 4.76
N ILE A 65 0.82 16.47 5.87
CA ILE A 65 -0.55 17.02 5.86
C ILE A 65 -0.59 18.33 5.08
N ALA A 66 0.36 19.24 5.31
CA ALA A 66 0.45 20.52 4.60
C ALA A 66 0.61 20.31 3.09
N HIS A 67 1.45 19.36 2.68
CA HIS A 67 1.60 18.96 1.28
C HIS A 67 0.27 18.46 0.68
N ALA A 68 -0.45 17.58 1.37
CA ALA A 68 -1.72 17.05 0.89
C ALA A 68 -2.79 18.14 0.76
N VAL A 69 -2.91 19.02 1.76
CA VAL A 69 -3.90 20.12 1.78
C VAL A 69 -3.67 21.14 0.66
N ALA A 70 -2.42 21.32 0.22
CA ALA A 70 -2.11 22.18 -0.93
C ALA A 70 -2.72 21.65 -2.26
N HIS A 71 -3.03 20.35 -2.34
CA HIS A 71 -3.62 19.72 -3.53
C HIS A 71 -5.15 19.71 -3.45
N ARG A 72 -5.82 20.68 -4.09
CA ARG A 72 -7.30 20.82 -4.04
C ARG A 72 -8.10 19.61 -4.56
N CYS A 73 -7.47 18.68 -5.27
CA CYS A 73 -8.09 17.43 -5.73
C CYS A 73 -8.10 16.32 -4.67
N VAL A 74 -7.40 16.50 -3.55
CA VAL A 74 -7.26 15.53 -2.46
C VAL A 74 -8.29 15.87 -1.38
N ASP A 75 -8.98 14.85 -0.86
CA ASP A 75 -9.87 14.98 0.30
C ASP A 75 -9.52 14.03 1.46
N HIS A 76 -8.57 13.12 1.28
CA HIS A 76 -8.06 12.28 2.36
C HIS A 76 -6.61 11.84 2.14
N ILE A 77 -5.96 11.47 3.25
CA ILE A 77 -4.60 10.93 3.29
C ILE A 77 -4.69 9.47 3.75
N LYS A 78 -3.99 8.56 3.07
CA LYS A 78 -3.78 7.19 3.52
C LYS A 78 -2.31 7.00 3.85
N TRP A 79 -2.01 6.68 5.10
CA TRP A 79 -0.66 6.41 5.57
C TRP A 79 -0.51 4.92 5.83
N LYS A 80 0.37 4.23 5.09
CA LYS A 80 0.62 2.82 5.39
C LYS A 80 1.50 2.71 6.64
N LEU A 81 1.06 1.93 7.60
CA LEU A 81 1.77 1.61 8.84
C LEU A 81 2.08 0.12 8.87
N ARG A 82 3.24 -0.27 9.39
CA ARG A 82 3.63 -1.66 9.61
C ARG A 82 3.94 -1.87 11.09
N GLU A 83 3.49 -2.99 11.65
CA GLU A 83 3.71 -3.30 13.07
C GLU A 83 5.20 -3.38 13.44
N HIS A 84 6.07 -3.69 12.47
CA HIS A 84 7.52 -3.77 12.64
C HIS A 84 8.27 -2.46 12.31
N ASP A 85 7.57 -1.34 12.15
CA ASP A 85 8.22 -0.06 11.87
C ASP A 85 9.14 0.38 13.03
N PRO A 86 10.38 0.84 12.73
CA PRO A 86 11.36 1.23 13.76
C PRO A 86 11.17 2.67 14.26
N VAL A 87 9.94 3.20 14.22
CA VAL A 87 9.58 4.56 14.66
C VAL A 87 8.68 4.47 15.91
N PRO A 88 9.24 4.64 17.13
CA PRO A 88 8.48 4.46 18.36
C PRO A 88 7.28 5.40 18.45
N GLY A 89 6.09 4.82 18.67
CA GLY A 89 4.85 5.58 18.88
C GLY A 89 4.23 6.19 17.61
N LEU A 90 4.72 5.84 16.42
CA LEU A 90 4.21 6.40 15.15
C LEU A 90 2.68 6.30 15.03
N LEU A 91 2.09 5.16 15.38
CA LEU A 91 0.63 5.00 15.37
C LEU A 91 -0.10 6.01 16.27
N GLN A 92 0.42 6.22 17.48
CA GLN A 92 -0.21 7.12 18.45
C GLN A 92 -0.12 8.57 17.98
N ARG A 93 1.02 8.97 17.40
CA ARG A 93 1.22 10.29 16.81
C ARG A 93 0.31 10.54 15.62
N LEU A 94 0.21 9.57 14.70
CA LEU A 94 -0.74 9.64 13.58
C LEU A 94 -2.17 9.87 14.10
N ARG A 95 -2.60 9.19 15.17
CA ARG A 95 -3.92 9.42 15.78
C ARG A 95 -4.07 10.82 16.36
N GLU A 96 -3.05 11.35 17.03
CA GLU A 96 -3.04 12.73 17.56
C GLU A 96 -3.17 13.77 16.44
N HIS A 97 -2.66 13.46 15.24
CA HIS A 97 -2.82 14.24 14.01
C HIS A 97 -4.12 13.94 13.23
N GLY A 98 -5.06 13.20 13.82
CA GLY A 98 -6.39 12.96 13.26
C GLY A 98 -6.50 11.77 12.30
N PHE A 99 -5.47 10.94 12.15
CA PHE A 99 -5.57 9.69 11.41
C PHE A 99 -6.38 8.65 12.19
N ILE A 100 -7.18 7.87 11.46
CA ILE A 100 -7.90 6.71 11.99
C ILE A 100 -7.29 5.43 11.43
N VAL A 101 -7.27 4.38 12.25
CA VAL A 101 -6.79 3.06 11.84
C VAL A 101 -7.87 2.39 10.99
N ASP A 102 -7.46 1.95 9.81
CA ASP A 102 -8.29 1.15 8.91
C ASP A 102 -8.24 -0.34 9.31
N GLU A 103 -8.94 -1.20 8.57
CA GLU A 103 -8.84 -2.64 8.75
C GLU A 103 -7.38 -3.13 8.64
N THR A 104 -7.01 -4.09 9.48
CA THR A 104 -5.66 -4.66 9.48
C THR A 104 -5.50 -5.60 8.30
N GLU A 105 -4.55 -5.31 7.42
CA GLU A 105 -4.17 -6.19 6.31
C GLU A 105 -3.08 -7.18 6.76
N THR A 106 -3.17 -8.43 6.31
CA THR A 106 -2.13 -9.45 6.55
C THR A 106 -1.24 -9.60 5.32
N VAL A 107 0.07 -9.45 5.50
CA VAL A 107 1.05 -9.74 4.45
C VAL A 107 1.46 -11.22 4.52
N LEU A 108 1.20 -11.96 3.45
CA LEU A 108 1.68 -13.33 3.27
C LEU A 108 3.02 -13.31 2.54
N ALA A 109 4.06 -13.83 3.17
CA ALA A 109 5.39 -13.95 2.60
C ALA A 109 5.90 -15.38 2.78
N GLY A 110 6.37 -15.97 1.69
CA GLY A 110 6.82 -17.36 1.66
C GLY A 110 7.63 -17.65 0.40
N ARG A 111 8.16 -18.86 0.31
CA ARG A 111 8.84 -19.30 -0.90
C ARG A 111 7.80 -19.67 -1.95
N VAL A 112 8.04 -19.28 -3.20
CA VAL A 112 7.14 -19.64 -4.30
C VAL A 112 7.06 -21.15 -4.51
N GLU A 113 8.16 -21.89 -4.24
CA GLU A 113 8.18 -23.35 -4.36
C GLU A 113 7.21 -24.04 -3.39
N ASP A 114 7.04 -23.49 -2.18
CA ASP A 114 6.12 -24.05 -1.20
C ASP A 114 4.66 -23.84 -1.65
N VAL A 115 4.36 -22.71 -2.29
CA VAL A 115 3.03 -22.43 -2.87
C VAL A 115 2.73 -23.37 -4.03
N ILE A 116 3.69 -23.56 -4.94
CA ILE A 116 3.56 -24.49 -6.08
C ILE A 116 3.34 -25.92 -5.59
N GLY A 117 4.06 -26.35 -4.54
CA GLY A 117 3.90 -27.68 -3.96
C GLY A 117 2.52 -27.93 -3.33
N CYS A 118 1.77 -26.86 -3.01
CA CYS A 118 0.43 -26.94 -2.43
C CYS A 118 -0.70 -26.74 -3.46
N ASP A 119 -0.39 -26.51 -4.75
CA ASP A 119 -1.38 -26.20 -5.78
C ASP A 119 -2.30 -27.40 -6.04
N PRO A 120 -3.62 -27.30 -5.74
CA PRO A 120 -4.57 -28.38 -6.05
C PRO A 120 -4.86 -28.50 -7.55
N GLY A 121 -4.33 -27.60 -8.38
CA GLY A 121 -4.67 -27.47 -9.79
C GLY A 121 -6.00 -26.75 -9.99
N VAL A 122 -6.41 -26.66 -11.26
CA VAL A 122 -7.69 -26.04 -11.65
C VAL A 122 -8.82 -27.05 -11.45
N ALA A 123 -9.92 -26.61 -10.83
CA ALA A 123 -11.09 -27.46 -10.60
C ALA A 123 -11.70 -27.99 -11.91
N ASP A 124 -12.31 -29.18 -11.86
CA ASP A 124 -12.97 -29.79 -13.02
C ASP A 124 -13.99 -28.84 -13.67
N GLY A 125 -13.92 -28.73 -15.00
CA GLY A 125 -14.78 -27.82 -15.78
C GLY A 125 -14.27 -26.38 -15.88
N TYR A 126 -13.12 -26.06 -15.27
CA TYR A 126 -12.46 -24.76 -15.38
C TYR A 126 -11.11 -24.87 -16.07
N THR A 127 -10.66 -23.77 -16.68
CA THR A 127 -9.34 -23.63 -17.28
C THR A 127 -8.73 -22.30 -16.88
N THR A 128 -7.41 -22.25 -16.72
CA THR A 128 -6.66 -21.00 -16.52
C THR A 128 -6.02 -20.55 -17.82
N GLU A 129 -6.15 -19.27 -18.15
CA GLU A 129 -5.46 -18.64 -19.27
C GLU A 129 -4.84 -17.31 -18.83
N ARG A 130 -3.79 -16.88 -19.53
CA ARG A 130 -3.17 -15.58 -19.27
C ARG A 130 -3.97 -14.49 -19.99
N ALA A 131 -4.45 -13.51 -19.24
CA ALA A 131 -5.07 -12.31 -19.82
C ALA A 131 -4.01 -11.48 -20.55
N VAL A 132 -3.99 -11.56 -21.88
CA VAL A 132 -3.01 -10.85 -22.75
C VAL A 132 -3.64 -9.81 -23.68
N THR A 133 -4.97 -9.64 -23.63
CA THR A 133 -5.69 -8.65 -24.41
C THR A 133 -6.31 -7.61 -23.48
N GLU A 134 -6.48 -6.38 -23.98
CA GLU A 134 -7.18 -5.32 -23.23
C GLU A 134 -8.58 -5.77 -22.81
N LEU A 135 -9.31 -6.45 -23.69
CA LEU A 135 -10.65 -6.94 -23.38
C LEU A 135 -10.63 -7.94 -22.20
N ALA A 136 -9.71 -8.90 -22.22
CA ALA A 136 -9.56 -9.88 -21.14
C ALA A 136 -9.16 -9.22 -19.81
N LEU A 137 -8.25 -8.24 -19.85
CA LEU A 137 -7.86 -7.46 -18.67
C LEU A 137 -9.06 -6.72 -18.08
N ARG A 138 -9.81 -5.98 -18.91
CA ARG A 138 -11.02 -5.27 -18.45
C ARG A 138 -12.10 -6.21 -17.93
N GLN A 139 -12.24 -7.41 -18.49
CA GLN A 139 -13.16 -8.43 -17.95
C GLN A 139 -12.73 -8.92 -16.58
N ALA A 140 -11.42 -9.19 -16.40
CA ALA A 140 -10.85 -9.60 -15.11
C ALA A 140 -11.00 -8.50 -14.05
N GLU A 141 -10.70 -7.25 -14.38
CA GLU A 141 -10.90 -6.09 -13.50
C GLU A 141 -12.36 -5.93 -13.06
N ARG A 142 -13.30 -6.05 -14.01
CA ARG A 142 -14.74 -5.98 -13.68
C ARG A 142 -15.18 -7.09 -12.74
N LEU A 143 -14.74 -8.32 -12.98
CA LEU A 143 -15.06 -9.45 -12.11
C LEU A 143 -14.46 -9.23 -10.71
N ALA A 144 -13.20 -8.81 -10.62
CA ALA A 144 -12.55 -8.52 -9.36
C ALA A 144 -13.33 -7.46 -8.57
N GLY A 145 -13.70 -6.35 -9.22
CA GLY A 145 -14.48 -5.30 -8.57
C GLY A 145 -15.84 -5.78 -8.08
N GLN A 146 -16.52 -6.67 -8.81
CA GLN A 146 -17.77 -7.29 -8.34
C GLN A 146 -17.56 -8.17 -7.11
N VAL A 147 -16.49 -8.97 -7.10
CA VAL A 147 -16.15 -9.88 -5.98
C VAL A 147 -15.76 -9.09 -4.72
N PHE A 148 -14.99 -8.01 -4.88
CA PHE A 148 -14.52 -7.18 -3.77
C PHE A 148 -15.47 -6.04 -3.40
N GLY A 149 -16.61 -5.92 -4.09
CA GLY A 149 -17.63 -4.90 -3.79
C GLY A 149 -17.18 -3.47 -4.10
N ASP A 150 -16.28 -3.28 -5.07
CA ASP A 150 -15.87 -1.95 -5.52
C ASP A 150 -17.06 -1.18 -6.12
N SER A 151 -17.03 0.14 -5.97
CA SER A 151 -18.09 0.98 -6.52
C SER A 151 -18.05 0.97 -8.05
N PRO A 152 -19.18 1.22 -8.76
CA PRO A 152 -19.21 1.27 -10.22
C PRO A 152 -18.27 2.31 -10.85
N GLN A 153 -17.79 3.28 -10.06
CA GLN A 153 -16.82 4.29 -10.50
C GLN A 153 -15.36 3.79 -10.42
N ARG A 154 -15.13 2.65 -9.75
CA ARG A 154 -13.84 1.96 -9.61
C ARG A 154 -13.70 0.73 -10.53
N ILE A 155 -14.79 0.32 -11.15
CA ILE A 155 -14.93 -0.81 -12.09
C ILE A 155 -14.99 -0.31 -13.53
#